data_AF-A0A7S1YLA6-F1
#
_entry.id   AF-A0A7S1YLA6-F1
#
_cell.length_a   1.000
_cell.length_b   1.000
_cell.length_c   1.000
_cell.angle_alpha   90.00
_cell.angle_beta   90.00
_cell.angle_gamma   90.00
#
_symmetry.space_group_name_H-M   'P 1'
#
loop_
_entity.id
_entity.type
_entity.pdbx_description
1 polymer ?
#
loop_
_entity_poly.entity_id
_entity_poly.type
_entity_poly.pdbx_seq_one_letter_code
_entity_poly.pdbx_strand_id
1 'polypeptide(L)'
;DADTFYIMCYGDQLTAGRIDDESDFAPYGLRLKEALDDYDEEGECSSSTTTNIVVTYKGMVGWTAQFMKEYSETPHWGLAGRIKDHIADVGVPPQVILLNAGYNDMFGSSKVDNPGKIVASLKNLTQQALNLGVSQVLILDIQPSILRMGTNNQIDTWSRLVNRLKVQYAQEMGTSVISVPFPFDYNSEENVDFFSEDGENLSKLGQKELGFALAPIVMNNLAKLDSSSSAGGGSDEEEEEEPSPTKSPTPRPTKQPTTKKDDDFNENDDEPFEGGHVFCYGDSLTAGVTEPTATEMVPYAPFLEEALTGTYPAEFKLTGNVVDHMGLPGYTSNQILKAMDHEKFGLKGWIDRSPEDINVLILLVGTNDVLKTTRNATSILETIIELHKVALSEAPKVKATLAIHIPPGQYEVDTPNKGAKVRAINQGLKEFAGRRKRVRHFPFPFPFEKGGVNWASDGLHFSQEGTKLLAQELAPVIKEMVKEQQEE
;
A
#
# COMPACT_ATOMS: atom_id res chain seq x y z
N ASP A 1 2.73 -24.63 19.61
CA ASP A 1 2.62 -25.77 18.68
C ASP A 1 3.92 -25.94 17.94
N ALA A 2 4.70 -26.97 18.29
CA ALA A 2 5.98 -27.25 17.65
C ALA A 2 5.79 -27.75 16.19
N ASP A 3 4.59 -28.20 15.85
CA ASP A 3 4.26 -28.87 14.59
C ASP A 3 3.55 -27.95 13.57
N THR A 4 3.70 -26.63 13.72
CA THR A 4 3.06 -25.66 12.81
C THR A 4 4.10 -24.95 11.94
N PHE A 5 3.94 -25.04 10.62
CA PHE A 5 4.73 -24.27 9.65
C PHE A 5 3.95 -23.03 9.19
N TYR A 6 4.63 -21.89 9.24
CA TYR A 6 4.13 -20.61 8.78
C TYR A 6 4.80 -20.24 7.46
N ILE A 7 3.96 -20.05 6.43
CA ILE A 7 4.36 -19.65 5.10
C ILE A 7 3.81 -18.26 4.81
N MET A 8 4.62 -17.39 4.23
CA MET A 8 4.17 -16.09 3.76
C MET A 8 4.46 -15.91 2.27
N CYS A 9 3.41 -15.71 1.47
CA CYS A 9 3.53 -15.22 0.10
C CYS A 9 3.66 -13.69 0.13
N TYR A 10 4.79 -13.16 -0.34
CA TYR A 10 5.02 -11.71 -0.40
C TYR A 10 5.43 -11.31 -1.80
N GLY A 11 4.82 -10.26 -2.35
CA GLY A 11 5.14 -9.90 -3.71
C GLY A 11 4.42 -8.72 -4.31
N ASP A 12 4.52 -8.63 -5.63
CA ASP A 12 3.86 -7.63 -6.46
C ASP A 12 2.40 -8.00 -6.78
N GLN A 13 1.88 -7.56 -7.94
CA GLN A 13 0.49 -7.72 -8.33
C GLN A 13 0.09 -9.19 -8.56
N LEU A 14 1.03 -10.06 -8.94
CA LEU A 14 0.76 -11.49 -9.08
C LEU A 14 0.45 -12.11 -7.72
N THR A 15 1.21 -11.75 -6.67
CA THR A 15 0.92 -12.16 -5.29
C THR A 15 -0.35 -11.55 -4.75
N ALA A 16 -0.70 -10.33 -5.19
CA ALA A 16 -1.97 -9.70 -4.82
C ALA A 16 -3.15 -10.50 -5.39
N GLY A 17 -2.92 -11.26 -6.46
CA GLY A 17 -3.97 -11.99 -7.14
C GLY A 17 -4.73 -11.16 -8.15
N ARG A 18 -4.16 -10.05 -8.64
CA ARG A 18 -4.84 -9.19 -9.58
C ARG A 18 -5.16 -9.98 -10.85
N ILE A 19 -6.41 -9.92 -11.30
CA ILE A 19 -6.86 -10.63 -12.51
C ILE A 19 -6.93 -9.68 -13.70
N ASP A 20 -7.44 -8.46 -13.54
CA ASP A 20 -7.57 -7.50 -14.65
C ASP A 20 -7.59 -6.04 -14.15
N ASP A 21 -8.08 -5.12 -14.97
CA ASP A 21 -8.38 -3.72 -14.60
C ASP A 21 -9.59 -3.58 -13.65
N GLU A 22 -10.25 -4.67 -13.30
CA GLU A 22 -11.29 -4.72 -12.30
C GLU A 22 -10.72 -4.94 -10.89
N SER A 23 -11.56 -4.70 -9.89
CA SER A 23 -11.23 -4.82 -8.47
C SER A 23 -11.25 -6.27 -7.98
N ASP A 24 -11.09 -7.25 -8.89
CA ASP A 24 -11.16 -8.67 -8.58
C ASP A 24 -9.76 -9.22 -8.27
N PHE A 25 -9.67 -9.96 -7.16
CA PHE A 25 -8.43 -10.51 -6.64
C PHE A 25 -8.61 -11.98 -6.30
N ALA A 26 -7.77 -12.83 -6.89
CA ALA A 26 -7.65 -14.24 -6.57
C ALA A 26 -6.18 -14.58 -6.26
N PRO A 27 -5.66 -14.26 -5.06
CA PRO A 27 -4.26 -14.45 -4.75
C PRO A 27 -3.88 -15.94 -4.76
N TYR A 28 -2.83 -16.32 -5.50
CA TYR A 28 -2.36 -17.72 -5.50
C TYR A 28 -2.01 -18.23 -4.10
N GLY A 29 -1.68 -17.36 -3.14
CA GLY A 29 -1.42 -17.76 -1.75
C GLY A 29 -2.63 -18.40 -1.07
N LEU A 30 -3.85 -17.98 -1.41
CA LEU A 30 -5.07 -18.64 -0.95
C LEU A 30 -5.19 -20.05 -1.54
N ARG A 31 -4.88 -20.18 -2.84
CA ARG A 31 -4.96 -21.45 -3.59
C ARG A 31 -3.87 -22.43 -3.20
N LEU A 32 -2.70 -21.91 -2.83
CA LEU A 32 -1.63 -22.68 -2.22
C LEU A 32 -2.07 -23.26 -0.87
N LYS A 33 -2.77 -22.47 -0.05
CA LYS A 33 -3.32 -22.98 1.22
C LYS A 33 -4.27 -24.15 0.98
N GLU A 34 -5.23 -23.99 0.08
CA GLU A 34 -6.18 -25.07 -0.30
C GLU A 34 -5.42 -26.32 -0.76
N ALA A 35 -4.44 -26.17 -1.65
CA ALA A 35 -3.65 -27.30 -2.14
C ALA A 35 -2.85 -27.98 -1.02
N LEU A 36 -2.26 -27.23 -0.09
CA LEU A 36 -1.51 -27.78 1.03
C LEU A 36 -2.42 -28.51 2.04
N ASP A 37 -3.63 -28.00 2.26
CA ASP A 37 -4.65 -28.68 3.08
C ASP A 37 -5.05 -30.04 2.43
N ASP A 38 -5.19 -30.09 1.11
CA ASP A 38 -5.53 -31.32 0.36
C ASP A 38 -4.37 -32.36 0.33
N TYR A 39 -3.12 -31.91 0.38
CA TYR A 39 -1.93 -32.79 0.38
C TYR A 39 -1.90 -33.76 1.57
N ASP A 40 -2.50 -33.36 2.69
CA ASP A 40 -2.62 -34.18 3.90
C ASP A 40 -3.70 -35.28 3.76
N GLU A 41 -4.69 -35.13 2.86
CA GLU A 41 -5.80 -36.07 2.72
C GLU A 41 -5.53 -37.22 1.75
N GLU A 42 -4.82 -36.98 0.64
CA GLU A 42 -4.68 -37.95 -0.47
C GLU A 42 -3.28 -38.59 -0.62
N GLY A 43 -2.27 -38.14 0.15
CA GLY A 43 -0.87 -38.52 -0.02
C GLY A 43 -0.39 -39.65 0.91
N GLU A 44 0.33 -40.64 0.36
CA GLU A 44 0.88 -41.87 0.97
C GLU A 44 1.93 -41.65 2.11
N CYS A 45 1.86 -40.57 2.89
CA CYS A 45 2.72 -40.37 4.06
C CYS A 45 2.07 -41.03 5.30
N SER A 46 2.28 -42.34 5.44
CA SER A 46 1.71 -43.18 6.52
C SER A 46 2.16 -42.86 7.96
N SER A 47 2.83 -41.73 8.21
CA SER A 47 3.25 -41.31 9.56
C SER A 47 2.29 -40.23 10.10
N SER A 48 1.68 -40.55 11.23
CA SER A 48 0.52 -39.92 11.87
C SER A 48 0.70 -38.50 12.45
N THR A 49 1.49 -37.64 11.83
CA THR A 49 1.68 -36.26 12.29
C THR A 49 1.07 -35.31 11.30
N THR A 50 -0.19 -34.93 11.56
CA THR A 50 -0.89 -33.84 10.87
C THR A 50 -0.07 -32.58 11.06
N THR A 51 0.64 -32.18 10.02
CA THR A 51 1.51 -31.01 10.07
C THR A 51 0.63 -29.80 9.84
N ASN A 52 0.49 -28.93 10.83
CA ASN A 52 -0.39 -27.78 10.69
C ASN A 52 0.30 -26.72 9.81
N ILE A 53 -0.32 -26.32 8.71
CA ILE A 53 0.27 -25.35 7.78
C ILE A 53 -0.58 -24.08 7.74
N VAL A 54 0.06 -22.95 8.02
CA VAL A 54 -0.57 -21.63 7.98
C VAL A 54 0.04 -20.82 6.86
N VAL A 55 -0.77 -20.50 5.85
CA VAL A 55 -0.37 -19.64 4.72
C VAL A 55 -0.96 -18.26 4.88
N THR A 56 -0.10 -17.24 4.83
CA THR A 56 -0.49 -15.83 4.72
C THR A 56 -0.02 -15.27 3.39
N TYR A 57 -0.69 -14.24 2.86
CA TYR A 57 -0.28 -13.60 1.61
C TYR A 57 -0.42 -12.08 1.69
N LYS A 58 0.53 -11.37 1.06
CA LYS A 58 0.64 -9.91 1.01
C LYS A 58 1.20 -9.48 -0.35
N GLY A 59 0.31 -9.08 -1.25
CA GLY A 59 0.69 -8.57 -2.57
C GLY A 59 0.50 -7.06 -2.70
N MET A 60 1.39 -6.43 -3.48
CA MET A 60 1.40 -4.99 -3.71
C MET A 60 1.24 -4.68 -5.20
N VAL A 61 0.06 -4.21 -5.58
CA VAL A 61 -0.24 -3.87 -6.99
C VAL A 61 0.59 -2.67 -7.44
N GLY A 62 1.21 -2.78 -8.61
CA GLY A 62 2.02 -1.72 -9.22
C GLY A 62 3.42 -1.52 -8.62
N TRP A 63 3.79 -2.24 -7.56
CA TRP A 63 5.11 -2.11 -6.94
C TRP A 63 6.17 -2.86 -7.74
N THR A 64 7.27 -2.19 -8.08
CA THR A 64 8.47 -2.82 -8.66
C THR A 64 9.32 -3.48 -7.58
N ALA A 65 10.23 -4.37 -7.94
CA ALA A 65 11.17 -4.98 -7.00
C ALA A 65 12.03 -3.92 -6.30
N GLN A 66 12.45 -2.88 -7.04
CA GLN A 66 13.18 -1.75 -6.47
C GLN A 66 12.32 -0.99 -5.44
N PHE A 67 11.05 -0.73 -5.76
CA PHE A 67 10.15 -0.05 -4.83
C PHE A 67 9.90 -0.91 -3.59
N MET A 68 9.64 -2.20 -3.75
CA MET A 68 9.51 -3.14 -2.63
C MET A 68 10.75 -3.15 -1.73
N LYS A 69 11.95 -3.03 -2.30
CA LYS A 69 13.22 -2.92 -1.58
C LYS A 69 13.33 -1.61 -0.79
N GLU A 70 13.08 -0.48 -1.44
CA GLU A 70 13.17 0.86 -0.83
C GLU A 70 12.23 1.01 0.36
N TYR A 71 11.03 0.45 0.25
CA TYR A 71 10.00 0.54 1.27
C TYR A 71 9.97 -0.67 2.20
N SER A 72 10.96 -1.54 2.13
CA SER A 72 10.93 -2.83 2.83
C SER A 72 10.87 -2.71 4.37
N GLU A 73 11.38 -1.62 4.94
CA GLU A 73 11.29 -1.33 6.39
C GLU A 73 10.02 -0.56 6.79
N THR A 74 9.20 -0.13 5.82
CA THR A 74 7.98 0.64 6.10
C THR A 74 7.01 -0.19 6.94
N PRO A 75 6.58 0.31 8.11
CA PRO A 75 5.62 -0.39 8.95
C PRO A 75 4.37 -0.79 8.16
N HIS A 76 3.86 -1.99 8.41
CA HIS A 76 2.66 -2.55 7.79
C HIS A 76 2.64 -2.70 6.28
N TRP A 77 3.67 -2.32 5.53
CA TRP A 77 3.63 -2.39 4.06
C TRP A 77 4.85 -3.10 3.51
N GLY A 78 6.04 -2.73 3.99
CA GLY A 78 7.31 -3.33 3.59
C GLY A 78 7.47 -4.76 4.09
N LEU A 79 8.36 -5.52 3.45
CA LEU A 79 8.67 -6.91 3.82
C LEU A 79 9.00 -7.06 5.31
N ALA A 80 9.89 -6.24 5.85
CA ALA A 80 10.25 -6.28 7.26
C ALA A 80 9.07 -5.88 8.16
N GLY A 81 8.29 -4.87 7.77
CA GLY A 81 7.07 -4.50 8.47
C GLY A 81 6.07 -5.66 8.55
N ARG A 82 5.86 -6.38 7.43
CA ARG A 82 4.96 -7.54 7.35
C ARG A 82 5.46 -8.74 8.15
N ILE A 83 6.77 -9.00 8.15
CA ILE A 83 7.35 -10.06 8.99
C ILE A 83 7.19 -9.70 10.47
N LYS A 84 7.42 -8.44 10.86
CA LYS A 84 7.21 -7.96 12.24
C LYS A 84 5.74 -8.07 12.66
N ASP A 85 4.81 -7.69 11.78
CA ASP A 85 3.37 -7.87 12.01
C ASP A 85 3.03 -9.36 12.20
N HIS A 86 3.55 -10.24 11.34
CA HIS A 86 3.35 -11.69 11.46
C HIS A 86 3.90 -12.24 12.79
N ILE A 87 5.10 -11.82 13.19
CA ILE A 87 5.69 -12.20 14.49
C ILE A 87 4.83 -11.69 15.64
N ALA A 88 4.28 -10.48 15.55
CA ALA A 88 3.39 -9.95 16.57
C ALA A 88 2.09 -10.75 16.68
N ASP A 89 1.54 -11.21 15.55
CA ASP A 89 0.29 -11.97 15.49
C ASP A 89 0.46 -13.43 15.96
N VAL A 90 1.57 -14.07 15.57
CA VAL A 90 1.77 -15.52 15.69
C VAL A 90 2.82 -15.90 16.74
N GLY A 91 3.71 -14.98 17.09
CA GLY A 91 4.79 -15.18 18.05
C GLY A 91 6.10 -15.74 17.47
N VAL A 92 6.12 -16.11 16.18
CA VAL A 92 7.30 -16.64 15.48
C VAL A 92 7.42 -16.06 14.07
N PRO A 93 8.63 -15.97 13.48
CA PRO A 93 8.78 -15.59 12.07
C PRO A 93 8.26 -16.70 11.14
N PRO A 94 7.86 -16.36 9.90
CA PRO A 94 7.52 -17.38 8.91
C PRO A 94 8.76 -18.20 8.56
N GLN A 95 8.65 -19.52 8.54
CA GLN A 95 9.77 -20.41 8.17
C GLN A 95 10.07 -20.32 6.67
N VAL A 96 9.05 -20.11 5.85
CA VAL A 96 9.17 -20.01 4.39
C VAL A 96 8.52 -18.73 3.88
N ILE A 97 9.25 -17.98 3.05
CA ILE A 97 8.68 -16.89 2.25
C ILE A 97 8.70 -17.25 0.77
N LEU A 98 7.54 -17.16 0.13
CA LEU A 98 7.39 -17.18 -1.33
C LEU A 98 7.45 -15.74 -1.85
N LEU A 99 8.62 -15.34 -2.36
CA LEU A 99 8.90 -14.01 -2.87
C LEU A 99 8.63 -13.93 -4.37
N ASN A 100 7.65 -13.11 -4.77
CA ASN A 100 7.42 -12.77 -6.17
C ASN A 100 7.60 -11.28 -6.39
N ALA A 101 8.70 -10.90 -7.03
CA ALA A 101 8.95 -9.51 -7.38
C ALA A 101 9.68 -9.43 -8.72
N GLY A 102 9.54 -8.28 -9.37
CA GLY A 102 10.14 -8.02 -10.67
C GLY A 102 9.13 -8.01 -11.80
N TYR A 103 7.87 -8.41 -11.57
CA TYR A 103 6.88 -8.43 -12.64
C TYR A 103 6.65 -7.00 -13.16
N ASN A 104 6.31 -6.08 -12.26
CA ASN A 104 6.02 -4.68 -12.62
C ASN A 104 7.22 -3.92 -13.20
N ASP A 105 8.45 -4.32 -12.86
CA ASP A 105 9.70 -3.77 -13.41
C ASP A 105 9.82 -3.99 -14.93
N MET A 106 9.09 -5.00 -15.44
CA MET A 106 9.08 -5.38 -16.86
C MET A 106 7.95 -4.69 -17.65
N PHE A 107 6.88 -4.22 -16.97
CA PHE A 107 5.68 -3.64 -17.60
C PHE A 107 5.50 -2.13 -17.37
N GLY A 108 6.34 -1.51 -16.54
CA GLY A 108 6.25 -0.09 -16.23
C GLY A 108 6.40 0.82 -17.46
N SER A 109 5.50 1.80 -17.59
CA SER A 109 5.42 2.74 -18.72
C SER A 109 6.65 3.63 -18.97
N SER A 110 7.65 3.66 -18.08
CA SER A 110 8.75 4.64 -18.12
C SER A 110 10.16 4.10 -18.33
N LYS A 111 10.37 2.77 -18.47
CA LYS A 111 11.57 2.05 -18.96
C LYS A 111 11.62 0.70 -18.26
N VAL A 112 11.84 -0.38 -19.02
CA VAL A 112 12.19 -1.69 -18.44
C VAL A 112 13.44 -1.52 -17.58
N ASP A 113 13.39 -1.94 -16.32
CA ASP A 113 14.50 -1.77 -15.40
C ASP A 113 15.58 -2.83 -15.62
N ASN A 114 16.85 -2.41 -15.65
CA ASN A 114 17.98 -3.31 -15.98
C ASN A 114 17.89 -4.62 -15.16
N PRO A 115 18.01 -5.81 -15.77
CA PRO A 115 17.88 -7.10 -15.06
C PRO A 115 18.77 -7.21 -13.82
N GLY A 116 19.95 -6.60 -13.85
CA GLY A 116 20.86 -6.54 -12.71
C GLY A 116 20.30 -5.75 -11.52
N LYS A 117 19.50 -4.69 -11.75
CA LYS A 117 18.82 -3.94 -10.68
C LYS A 117 17.69 -4.75 -10.05
N ILE A 118 16.91 -5.45 -10.88
CA ILE A 118 15.83 -6.33 -10.40
C ILE A 118 16.43 -7.40 -9.50
N VAL A 119 17.50 -8.07 -9.95
CA VAL A 119 18.20 -9.08 -9.14
C VAL A 119 18.83 -8.48 -7.88
N ALA A 120 19.47 -7.31 -7.96
CA ALA A 120 20.02 -6.65 -6.77
C ALA A 120 18.94 -6.34 -5.72
N SER A 121 17.75 -5.94 -6.15
CA SER A 121 16.61 -5.69 -5.27
C SER A 121 16.10 -6.97 -4.62
N LEU A 122 15.97 -8.04 -5.40
CA LEU A 122 15.63 -9.37 -4.88
C LEU A 122 16.66 -9.88 -3.87
N LYS A 123 17.97 -9.73 -4.13
CA LYS A 123 19.02 -10.10 -3.17
C LYS A 123 18.86 -9.38 -1.84
N ASN A 124 18.54 -8.08 -1.89
CA ASN A 124 18.34 -7.28 -0.67
C ASN A 124 17.09 -7.73 0.11
N LEU A 125 15.96 -7.92 -0.58
CA LEU A 125 14.72 -8.43 0.02
C LEU A 125 14.92 -9.80 0.67
N THR A 126 15.57 -10.72 -0.04
CA THR A 126 15.90 -12.06 0.47
C THR A 126 16.80 -11.98 1.70
N GLN A 127 17.88 -11.19 1.65
CA GLN A 127 18.78 -11.03 2.79
C GLN A 127 18.08 -10.44 4.01
N GLN A 128 17.18 -9.48 3.81
CA GLN A 128 16.39 -8.88 4.89
C GLN A 128 15.45 -9.90 5.53
N ALA A 129 14.76 -10.73 4.74
CA ALA A 129 13.95 -11.83 5.26
C ALA A 129 14.78 -12.79 6.13
N LEU A 130 15.93 -13.24 5.63
CA LEU A 130 16.83 -14.13 6.37
C LEU A 130 17.32 -13.49 7.68
N ASN A 131 17.67 -12.20 7.65
CA ASN A 131 18.08 -11.46 8.85
C ASN A 131 16.98 -11.33 9.91
N LEU A 132 15.71 -11.46 9.52
CA LEU A 132 14.55 -11.43 10.41
C LEU A 132 14.12 -12.83 10.88
N GLY A 133 14.96 -13.85 10.65
CA GLY A 133 14.75 -15.21 11.17
C GLY A 133 13.97 -16.14 10.24
N VAL A 134 13.72 -15.74 8.98
CA VAL A 134 13.12 -16.62 7.98
C VAL A 134 14.12 -17.70 7.58
N SER A 135 13.71 -18.97 7.61
CA SER A 135 14.61 -20.09 7.34
C SER A 135 14.90 -20.26 5.85
N GLN A 136 13.88 -20.06 4.99
CA GLN A 136 14.01 -20.24 3.56
C GLN A 136 13.21 -19.23 2.74
N VAL A 137 13.78 -18.78 1.63
CA VAL A 137 13.13 -17.90 0.65
C VAL A 137 13.04 -18.59 -0.71
N LEU A 138 11.82 -18.80 -1.18
CA LEU A 138 11.50 -19.33 -2.49
C LEU A 138 11.23 -18.14 -3.44
N ILE A 139 12.09 -17.93 -4.42
CA ILE A 139 11.96 -16.83 -5.39
C ILE A 139 11.26 -17.37 -6.63
N LEU A 140 10.05 -16.90 -6.90
CA LEU A 140 9.33 -17.24 -8.13
C LEU A 140 10.01 -16.59 -9.33
N ASP A 141 10.18 -17.34 -10.41
CA ASP A 141 10.66 -16.83 -11.70
C ASP A 141 9.72 -15.75 -12.25
N ILE A 142 10.28 -14.75 -12.93
CA ILE A 142 9.48 -13.75 -13.63
C ILE A 142 8.95 -14.40 -14.90
N GLN A 143 7.64 -14.32 -15.11
CA GLN A 143 7.01 -14.78 -16.33
C GLN A 143 7.49 -13.98 -17.55
N PRO A 144 7.85 -14.63 -18.67
CA PRO A 144 7.85 -13.96 -19.97
C PRO A 144 6.39 -13.64 -20.34
N SER A 145 6.00 -12.37 -20.35
CA SER A 145 4.67 -11.96 -20.82
C SER A 145 4.50 -12.07 -22.32
N ILE A 146 3.26 -12.25 -22.75
CA ILE A 146 2.82 -11.88 -24.10
C ILE A 146 2.79 -10.36 -24.22
N LEU A 147 3.65 -9.80 -25.06
CA LEU A 147 3.19 -8.70 -25.89
C LEU A 147 2.81 -9.30 -27.24
N ARG A 148 1.57 -9.77 -27.33
CA ARG A 148 0.83 -9.80 -28.59
C ARG A 148 0.64 -8.35 -29.01
N MET A 149 1.70 -7.78 -29.60
CA MET A 149 1.71 -6.70 -30.59
C MET A 149 3.17 -6.27 -30.78
N GLY A 150 3.94 -7.13 -31.43
CA GLY A 150 5.17 -6.76 -32.14
C GLY A 150 6.38 -6.35 -31.27
N THR A 151 7.46 -7.10 -31.42
CA THR A 151 8.86 -6.61 -31.32
C THR A 151 9.58 -6.43 -29.97
N ASN A 152 9.09 -6.93 -28.82
CA ASN A 152 9.91 -6.89 -27.59
C ASN A 152 10.64 -8.20 -27.27
N ASN A 153 11.50 -8.67 -28.18
CA ASN A 153 12.55 -9.67 -27.88
C ASN A 153 13.34 -9.33 -26.59
N GLN A 154 13.37 -8.05 -26.22
CA GLN A 154 14.00 -7.56 -25.01
C GLN A 154 13.35 -8.10 -23.73
N ILE A 155 12.03 -8.17 -23.60
CA ILE A 155 11.36 -8.62 -22.36
C ILE A 155 11.65 -10.10 -22.11
N ASP A 156 11.51 -10.94 -23.12
CA ASP A 156 11.86 -12.38 -23.05
C ASP A 156 13.36 -12.60 -22.79
N THR A 157 14.23 -11.81 -23.44
CA THR A 157 15.67 -11.84 -23.13
C THR A 157 15.95 -11.45 -21.69
N TRP A 158 15.23 -10.46 -21.17
CA TRP A 158 15.44 -9.92 -19.82
C TRP A 158 14.85 -10.82 -18.76
N SER A 159 13.68 -11.42 -18.96
CA SER A 159 13.10 -12.40 -18.03
C SER A 159 14.02 -13.61 -17.91
N ARG A 160 14.51 -14.14 -19.03
CA ARG A 160 15.52 -15.22 -19.03
C ARG A 160 16.81 -14.82 -18.34
N LEU A 161 17.27 -13.58 -18.52
CA LEU A 161 18.47 -13.09 -17.83
C LEU A 161 18.24 -12.94 -16.33
N VAL A 162 17.11 -12.38 -15.90
CA VAL A 162 16.72 -12.27 -14.49
C VAL A 162 16.64 -13.67 -13.87
N ASN A 163 15.92 -14.61 -14.50
CA ASN A 163 15.76 -15.97 -13.96
C ASN A 163 17.11 -16.71 -13.90
N ARG A 164 18.00 -16.53 -14.89
CA ARG A 164 19.37 -17.07 -14.81
C ARG A 164 20.14 -16.49 -13.62
N LEU A 165 20.06 -15.18 -13.42
CA LEU A 165 20.74 -14.51 -12.30
C LEU A 165 20.13 -14.88 -10.94
N LYS A 166 18.82 -15.15 -10.87
CA LYS A 166 18.13 -15.69 -9.69
C LYS A 166 18.64 -17.08 -9.34
N VAL A 167 18.75 -17.98 -10.33
CA VAL A 167 19.31 -19.33 -10.14
C VAL A 167 20.75 -19.26 -9.64
N GLN A 168 21.58 -18.40 -10.24
CA GLN A 168 22.96 -18.21 -9.77
C GLN A 168 22.99 -17.73 -8.31
N TYR A 169 22.15 -16.76 -7.97
CA TYR A 169 22.06 -16.27 -6.59
C TYR A 169 21.57 -17.35 -5.61
N ALA A 170 20.58 -18.15 -5.98
CA ALA A 170 20.10 -19.26 -5.17
C ALA A 170 21.23 -20.27 -4.91
N GLN A 171 22.03 -20.59 -5.93
CA GLN A 171 23.22 -21.45 -5.77
C GLN A 171 24.27 -20.84 -4.84
N GLU A 172 24.49 -19.53 -4.88
CA GLU A 172 25.40 -18.80 -3.97
C GLU A 172 24.93 -18.87 -2.50
N MET A 173 23.62 -18.88 -2.25
CA MET A 173 23.02 -18.87 -0.90
C MET A 173 22.73 -20.26 -0.33
N GLY A 174 22.93 -21.33 -1.12
CA GLY A 174 22.70 -22.71 -0.69
C GLY A 174 21.21 -23.02 -0.47
N THR A 175 20.90 -23.78 0.59
CA THR A 175 19.54 -24.27 0.87
C THR A 175 18.57 -23.19 1.34
N SER A 176 19.08 -22.01 1.68
CA SER A 176 18.30 -20.89 2.21
C SER A 176 17.51 -20.14 1.13
N VAL A 177 17.89 -20.28 -0.14
CA VAL A 177 17.23 -19.59 -1.27
C VAL A 177 17.04 -20.54 -2.44
N ILE A 178 15.82 -20.63 -2.97
CA ILE A 178 15.51 -21.53 -4.09
C ILE A 178 14.80 -20.75 -5.19
N SER A 179 15.28 -20.87 -6.43
CA SER A 179 14.55 -20.38 -7.60
C SER A 179 13.46 -21.37 -7.96
N VAL A 180 12.22 -20.89 -8.06
CA VAL A 180 11.06 -21.70 -8.41
C VAL A 180 10.65 -21.37 -9.84
N PRO A 181 10.77 -22.33 -10.78
CA PRO A 181 10.37 -22.09 -12.16
C PRO A 181 8.87 -21.84 -12.22
N PHE A 182 8.49 -20.92 -13.10
CA PHE A 182 7.09 -20.64 -13.31
C PHE A 182 6.42 -21.81 -14.04
N PRO A 183 5.27 -22.34 -13.55
CA PRO A 183 4.76 -23.65 -13.99
C PRO A 183 4.09 -23.63 -15.37
N PHE A 184 3.77 -22.45 -15.92
CA PHE A 184 3.06 -22.35 -17.19
C PHE A 184 4.03 -22.07 -18.34
N ASP A 185 3.99 -22.90 -19.38
CA ASP A 185 4.57 -22.54 -20.68
C ASP A 185 3.58 -21.64 -21.40
N TYR A 186 3.89 -20.35 -21.43
CA TYR A 186 3.08 -19.36 -22.11
C TYR A 186 2.85 -19.70 -23.60
N ASN A 187 3.82 -20.34 -24.28
CA ASN A 187 3.70 -20.65 -25.70
C ASN A 187 2.77 -21.85 -25.97
N SER A 188 2.31 -22.52 -24.92
CA SER A 188 1.33 -23.59 -25.03
C SER A 188 -0.07 -22.99 -25.22
N GLU A 189 -0.76 -23.41 -26.28
CA GLU A 189 -2.18 -23.10 -26.49
C GLU A 189 -3.06 -23.61 -25.33
N GLU A 190 -2.59 -24.61 -24.59
CA GLU A 190 -3.28 -25.17 -23.42
C GLU A 190 -3.33 -24.21 -22.22
N ASN A 191 -2.42 -23.23 -22.16
CA ASN A 191 -2.29 -22.32 -21.01
C ASN A 191 -2.97 -20.97 -21.24
N VAL A 192 -3.62 -20.74 -22.39
CA VAL A 192 -4.26 -19.45 -22.72
C VAL A 192 -5.28 -19.04 -21.65
N ASP A 193 -6.04 -20.00 -21.12
CA ASP A 193 -7.07 -19.74 -20.10
C ASP A 193 -6.49 -19.40 -18.72
N PHE A 194 -5.17 -19.54 -18.52
CA PHE A 194 -4.49 -19.15 -17.27
C PHE A 194 -4.19 -17.66 -17.21
N PHE A 195 -4.34 -16.94 -18.31
CA PHE A 195 -4.11 -15.51 -18.40
C PHE A 195 -5.43 -14.76 -18.51
N SER A 196 -5.44 -13.55 -17.96
CA SER A 196 -6.53 -12.60 -18.16
C SER A 196 -6.58 -12.07 -19.59
N GLU A 197 -7.67 -11.38 -19.92
CA GLU A 197 -7.87 -10.80 -21.25
C GLU A 197 -6.79 -9.77 -21.64
N ASP A 198 -6.22 -9.06 -20.65
CA ASP A 198 -5.11 -8.12 -20.87
C ASP A 198 -3.78 -8.83 -21.18
N GLY A 199 -3.67 -10.13 -20.90
CA GLY A 199 -2.44 -10.91 -21.03
C GLY A 199 -1.31 -10.49 -20.06
N GLU A 200 -1.57 -9.52 -19.18
CA GLU A 200 -0.64 -8.97 -18.20
C GLU A 200 -0.85 -9.57 -16.81
N ASN A 201 -1.94 -10.31 -16.58
CA ASN A 201 -2.23 -10.90 -15.29
C ASN A 201 -2.63 -12.37 -15.45
N LEU A 202 -2.68 -13.09 -14.32
CA LEU A 202 -3.23 -14.44 -14.31
C LEU A 202 -4.74 -14.37 -14.14
N SER A 203 -5.46 -15.21 -14.89
CA SER A 203 -6.89 -15.43 -14.65
C SER A 203 -7.11 -16.06 -13.27
N LYS A 204 -8.37 -16.16 -12.83
CA LYS A 204 -8.72 -16.94 -11.62
C LYS A 204 -8.20 -18.38 -11.70
N LEU A 205 -8.28 -18.98 -12.89
CA LEU A 205 -7.78 -20.32 -13.15
C LEU A 205 -6.25 -20.34 -13.05
N GLY A 206 -5.56 -19.40 -13.69
CA GLY A 206 -4.09 -19.33 -13.61
C GLY A 206 -3.56 -19.12 -12.19
N GLN A 207 -4.23 -18.29 -11.39
CA GLN A 207 -3.90 -18.11 -9.98
C GLN A 207 -4.11 -19.39 -9.16
N LYS A 208 -5.17 -20.15 -9.46
CA LYS A 208 -5.42 -21.46 -8.86
C LYS A 208 -4.32 -22.46 -9.23
N GLU A 209 -4.09 -22.65 -10.51
CA GLU A 209 -3.07 -23.60 -10.99
C GLU A 209 -1.67 -23.23 -10.48
N LEU A 210 -1.37 -21.94 -10.28
CA LEU A 210 -0.09 -21.51 -9.73
C LEU A 210 0.04 -21.93 -8.26
N GLY A 211 -1.00 -21.70 -7.45
CA GLY A 211 -1.02 -22.15 -6.06
C GLY A 211 -0.83 -23.67 -5.93
N PHE A 212 -1.54 -24.44 -6.75
CA PHE A 212 -1.46 -25.90 -6.78
C PHE A 212 -0.07 -26.41 -7.23
N ALA A 213 0.52 -25.80 -8.26
CA ALA A 213 1.85 -26.17 -8.73
C ALA A 213 2.97 -25.85 -7.70
N LEU A 214 2.76 -24.85 -6.84
CA LEU A 214 3.71 -24.49 -5.79
C LEU A 214 3.66 -25.43 -4.58
N ALA A 215 2.51 -26.03 -4.28
CA ALA A 215 2.31 -26.90 -3.11
C ALA A 215 3.35 -28.04 -2.98
N PRO A 216 3.62 -28.89 -4.00
CA PRO A 216 4.65 -29.93 -3.88
C PRO A 216 6.05 -29.38 -3.62
N ILE A 217 6.36 -28.21 -4.17
CA ILE A 217 7.67 -27.56 -4.01
C ILE A 217 7.82 -27.08 -2.57
N VAL A 218 6.78 -26.49 -2.00
CA VAL A 218 6.73 -26.05 -0.61
C VAL A 218 6.84 -27.25 0.33
N MET A 219 6.05 -28.30 0.14
CA MET A 219 6.06 -29.51 1.00
C MET A 219 7.43 -30.19 1.03
N ASN A 220 8.07 -30.36 -0.13
CA ASN A 220 9.42 -30.92 -0.21
C ASN A 220 10.46 -30.09 0.57
N ASN A 221 10.25 -28.78 0.71
CA ASN A 221 11.13 -27.93 1.49
C ASN A 221 10.82 -27.95 2.99
N LEU A 222 9.54 -28.00 3.37
CA LEU A 222 9.16 -28.18 4.78
C LEU A 222 9.75 -29.47 5.36
N ALA A 223 9.68 -30.58 4.61
CA ALA A 223 10.28 -31.86 5.03
C ALA A 223 11.81 -31.78 5.26
N LYS A 224 12.53 -30.93 4.50
CA LYS A 224 13.97 -30.70 4.69
C LYS A 224 14.25 -29.88 5.94
N LEU A 225 13.41 -28.88 6.23
CA LEU A 225 13.51 -28.09 7.45
C LEU A 225 13.28 -28.97 8.69
N ASP A 226 12.26 -29.84 8.63
CA ASP A 226 11.92 -30.75 9.73
C ASP A 226 13.08 -31.73 10.02
N SER A 227 13.59 -32.41 8.99
CA SER A 227 14.71 -33.36 9.15
C SER A 227 15.99 -32.71 9.67
N SER A 228 16.26 -31.44 9.33
CA SER A 228 17.44 -30.71 9.82
C SER A 228 17.39 -30.42 11.33
N SER A 229 16.19 -30.28 11.90
CA SER A 229 16.01 -30.00 13.33
C SER A 229 16.35 -31.21 14.20
N SER A 230 16.08 -32.42 13.70
CA SER A 230 16.28 -33.67 14.43
C SER A 230 17.75 -34.11 14.57
N ALA A 231 18.63 -33.65 13.68
CA ALA A 231 20.02 -34.12 13.61
C ALA A 231 20.97 -33.44 14.62
N GLY A 232 20.51 -32.40 15.32
CA GLY A 232 21.34 -31.56 16.21
C GLY A 232 21.35 -31.95 17.70
N GLY A 233 20.60 -32.98 18.12
CA GLY A 233 20.35 -33.27 19.55
C GLY A 233 21.32 -34.22 20.26
N GLY A 234 22.53 -34.47 19.73
CA GLY A 234 23.41 -35.54 20.20
C GLY A 234 24.86 -35.13 20.42
N SER A 235 25.13 -34.17 21.29
CA SER A 235 26.44 -34.01 21.90
C SER A 235 26.30 -33.65 23.37
N ASP A 236 26.71 -34.58 24.23
CA ASP A 236 26.98 -34.36 25.65
C ASP A 236 28.02 -33.22 25.76
N GLU A 237 27.60 -32.04 26.23
CA GLU A 237 28.53 -30.99 26.65
C GLU A 237 28.35 -30.72 28.15
N GLU A 238 29.46 -30.91 28.85
CA GLU A 238 29.66 -30.69 30.28
C GLU A 238 29.37 -29.23 30.65
N GLU A 239 28.64 -29.04 31.75
CA GLU A 239 28.40 -27.74 32.37
C GLU A 239 29.73 -27.13 32.87
N GLU A 240 30.24 -26.10 32.19
CA GLU A 240 31.15 -25.12 32.79
C GLU A 240 30.36 -23.89 33.24
N GLU A 241 30.27 -23.71 34.56
CA GLU A 241 29.79 -22.49 35.22
C GLU A 241 30.78 -21.33 34.98
N GLU A 242 30.30 -20.21 34.43
CA GLU A 242 31.00 -18.93 34.51
C GLU A 242 30.07 -17.77 34.93
N PRO A 243 30.64 -16.71 35.56
CA PRO A 243 29.96 -15.95 36.60
C PRO A 243 29.23 -14.68 36.10
N SER A 244 28.18 -14.35 36.86
CA SER A 244 27.30 -13.19 36.72
C SER A 244 28.01 -11.82 36.86
N PRO A 245 27.74 -10.83 35.97
CA PRO A 245 28.17 -9.45 36.18
C PRO A 245 27.12 -8.60 36.90
N THR A 246 27.54 -8.01 38.02
CA THR A 246 26.89 -6.97 38.82
C THR A 246 26.58 -5.70 38.02
N LYS A 247 25.33 -5.22 38.12
CA LYS A 247 24.87 -3.91 37.60
C LYS A 247 24.95 -2.83 38.68
N SER A 248 25.59 -1.71 38.36
CA SER A 248 25.61 -0.47 39.17
C SER A 248 24.49 0.49 38.73
N PRO A 249 23.74 1.13 39.64
CA PRO A 249 22.67 2.06 39.28
C PRO A 249 23.17 3.50 39.11
N THR A 250 22.75 4.15 38.02
CA THR A 250 22.96 5.59 37.77
C THR A 250 21.74 6.41 38.23
N PRO A 251 21.91 7.56 38.89
CA PRO A 251 20.80 8.30 39.50
C PRO A 251 20.00 9.18 38.52
N ARG A 252 18.71 9.30 38.81
CA ARG A 252 17.68 10.10 38.13
C ARG A 252 17.79 11.59 38.52
N PRO A 253 17.65 12.55 37.58
CA PRO A 253 17.59 13.97 37.94
C PRO A 253 16.19 14.40 38.38
N THR A 254 16.12 15.08 39.52
CA THR A 254 14.97 15.74 40.13
C THR A 254 14.54 16.99 39.35
N LYS A 255 13.23 17.11 39.06
CA LYS A 255 12.60 18.33 38.52
C LYS A 255 12.34 19.35 39.64
N GLN A 256 12.66 20.62 39.39
CA GLN A 256 12.26 21.76 40.22
C GLN A 256 10.88 22.29 39.78
N PRO A 257 10.07 22.85 40.71
CA PRO A 257 8.78 23.46 40.41
C PRO A 257 8.94 24.95 40.09
N THR A 258 8.35 25.39 38.98
CA THR A 258 8.18 26.83 38.68
C THR A 258 6.76 27.28 39.00
N THR A 259 6.71 28.45 39.63
CA THR A 259 5.58 29.11 40.27
C THR A 259 4.57 29.68 39.27
N LYS A 260 3.29 29.51 39.59
CA LYS A 260 2.14 30.19 38.97
C LYS A 260 2.16 31.69 39.27
N LYS A 261 1.77 32.50 38.28
CA LYS A 261 1.33 33.88 38.46
C LYS A 261 -0.09 33.96 37.92
N ASP A 262 -0.99 34.42 38.78
CA ASP A 262 -2.39 34.68 38.52
C ASP A 262 -2.51 36.04 37.81
N ASP A 263 -3.04 36.04 36.60
CA ASP A 263 -3.51 37.26 35.93
C ASP A 263 -4.99 37.02 35.56
N ASP A 264 -5.87 37.65 36.34
CA ASP A 264 -7.30 37.81 36.08
C ASP A 264 -7.50 38.52 34.72
N PHE A 265 -7.84 37.75 33.69
CA PHE A 265 -8.45 38.28 32.47
C PHE A 265 -9.82 37.66 32.30
N ASN A 266 -10.80 38.57 32.22
CA ASN A 266 -12.22 38.37 32.00
C ASN A 266 -12.50 37.29 30.92
N GLU A 267 -12.79 36.08 31.37
CA GLU A 267 -13.29 34.96 30.55
C GLU A 267 -14.71 35.31 30.10
N ASN A 268 -14.88 35.60 28.81
CA ASN A 268 -16.16 35.34 28.19
C ASN A 268 -16.30 33.81 28.15
N ASP A 269 -17.33 33.29 28.80
CA ASP A 269 -17.73 31.88 28.80
C ASP A 269 -18.23 31.46 27.40
N ASP A 270 -17.39 31.58 26.38
CA ASP A 270 -17.59 30.92 25.09
C ASP A 270 -17.17 29.46 25.29
N GLU A 271 -18.16 28.59 25.50
CA GLU A 271 -17.90 27.16 25.69
C GLU A 271 -17.01 26.62 24.56
N PRO A 272 -16.00 25.79 24.88
CA PRO A 272 -15.07 25.26 23.90
C PRO A 272 -15.86 24.51 22.81
N PHE A 273 -15.70 24.98 21.59
CA PHE A 273 -16.34 24.44 20.40
C PHE A 273 -16.10 22.92 20.32
N GLU A 274 -17.17 22.13 20.34
CA GLU A 274 -17.09 20.67 20.27
C GLU A 274 -16.42 20.28 18.94
N GLY A 275 -15.32 19.55 19.01
CA GLY A 275 -14.43 19.32 17.87
C GLY A 275 -15.14 18.63 16.70
N GLY A 276 -14.99 19.15 15.48
CA GLY A 276 -15.46 18.48 14.26
C GLY A 276 -14.39 17.59 13.64
N HIS A 277 -14.75 16.37 13.25
CA HIS A 277 -13.87 15.41 12.60
C HIS A 277 -13.82 15.59 11.08
N VAL A 278 -12.61 15.55 10.53
CA VAL A 278 -12.30 15.75 9.11
C VAL A 278 -11.63 14.50 8.58
N PHE A 279 -12.09 14.00 7.44
CA PHE A 279 -11.43 12.87 6.78
C PHE A 279 -10.96 13.24 5.39
N CYS A 280 -9.67 13.04 5.12
CA CYS A 280 -9.04 13.29 3.83
C CYS A 280 -8.94 11.98 3.04
N TYR A 281 -9.70 11.84 1.94
CA TYR A 281 -9.73 10.61 1.15
C TYR A 281 -9.39 10.86 -0.32
N GLY A 282 -8.49 10.06 -0.89
CA GLY A 282 -8.09 10.30 -2.28
C GLY A 282 -6.98 9.42 -2.84
N ASP A 283 -6.22 9.97 -3.79
CA ASP A 283 -5.15 9.27 -4.51
C ASP A 283 -3.76 9.49 -3.88
N SER A 284 -2.67 9.45 -4.68
CA SER A 284 -1.29 9.63 -4.22
C SER A 284 -1.05 10.99 -3.55
N LEU A 285 -1.76 12.04 -3.97
CA LEU A 285 -1.61 13.37 -3.38
C LEU A 285 -2.20 13.43 -1.96
N THR A 286 -3.24 12.65 -1.70
CA THR A 286 -3.80 12.49 -0.34
C THR A 286 -2.91 11.60 0.53
N ALA A 287 -2.28 10.58 -0.07
CA ALA A 287 -1.31 9.73 0.63
C ALA A 287 -0.02 10.51 1.00
N GLY A 288 0.25 11.63 0.32
CA GLY A 288 1.44 12.41 0.54
C GLY A 288 2.66 11.91 -0.22
N VAL A 289 2.48 11.27 -1.38
CA VAL A 289 3.63 10.93 -2.23
C VAL A 289 4.27 12.24 -2.69
N THR A 290 5.53 12.47 -2.32
CA THR A 290 6.29 13.67 -2.69
C THR A 290 7.21 13.42 -3.88
N GLU A 291 7.83 12.26 -3.98
CA GLU A 291 8.51 11.81 -5.21
C GLU A 291 8.32 10.30 -5.39
N PRO A 292 8.39 9.76 -6.62
CA PRO A 292 8.26 8.32 -6.85
C PRO A 292 9.28 7.48 -6.08
N THR A 293 10.45 8.07 -5.76
CA THR A 293 11.53 7.44 -5.00
C THR A 293 11.63 7.93 -3.55
N ALA A 294 10.79 8.87 -3.12
CA ALA A 294 10.84 9.39 -1.76
C ALA A 294 10.37 8.30 -0.80
N THR A 295 11.20 7.89 0.16
CA THR A 295 10.82 6.87 1.16
C THR A 295 9.83 7.37 2.21
N GLU A 296 9.67 8.69 2.32
CA GLU A 296 8.80 9.35 3.29
C GLU A 296 7.58 9.97 2.60
N MET A 297 6.39 9.64 3.11
CA MET A 297 5.14 10.26 2.70
C MET A 297 4.87 11.50 3.54
N VAL A 298 4.44 12.57 2.88
CA VAL A 298 4.15 13.87 3.47
C VAL A 298 2.69 14.23 3.15
N PRO A 299 1.70 13.59 3.81
CA PRO A 299 0.28 13.86 3.60
C PRO A 299 -0.08 15.26 4.09
N TYR A 300 -1.12 15.88 3.53
CA TYR A 300 -1.55 17.22 3.96
C TYR A 300 -2.37 17.22 5.24
N ALA A 301 -2.86 16.05 5.68
CA ALA A 301 -3.70 15.94 6.87
C ALA A 301 -3.01 16.40 8.18
N PRO A 302 -1.76 16.00 8.50
CA PRO A 302 -1.06 16.53 9.68
C PRO A 302 -0.89 18.05 9.69
N PHE A 303 -0.56 18.64 8.54
CA PHE A 303 -0.47 20.11 8.43
C PHE A 303 -1.83 20.79 8.51
N LEU A 304 -2.89 20.11 8.07
CA LEU A 304 -4.25 20.61 8.16
C LEU A 304 -4.74 20.58 9.60
N GLU A 305 -4.45 19.51 10.34
CA GLU A 305 -4.69 19.44 11.78
C GLU A 305 -3.92 20.53 12.54
N GLU A 306 -2.64 20.74 12.23
CA GLU A 306 -1.84 21.85 12.79
C GLU A 306 -2.49 23.20 12.46
N ALA A 307 -2.93 23.42 11.21
CA ALA A 307 -3.56 24.67 10.79
C ALA A 307 -4.92 24.91 11.48
N LEU A 308 -5.70 23.85 11.71
CA LEU A 308 -6.99 23.91 12.39
C LEU A 308 -6.85 24.12 13.91
N THR A 309 -5.78 23.61 14.52
CA THR A 309 -5.55 23.67 15.98
C THR A 309 -4.66 24.85 16.42
N GLY A 310 -3.73 25.27 15.58
CA GLY A 310 -2.65 26.20 15.94
C GLY A 310 -2.86 27.68 15.57
N THR A 311 -3.77 28.01 14.65
CA THR A 311 -3.77 29.33 13.98
C THR A 311 -4.88 30.30 14.41
N TYR A 312 -5.78 29.89 15.32
CA TYR A 312 -6.97 30.69 15.65
C TYR A 312 -7.06 31.09 17.13
N PRO A 313 -7.82 32.16 17.46
CA PRO A 313 -8.05 32.57 18.84
C PRO A 313 -8.55 31.39 19.68
N ALA A 314 -8.27 31.42 20.98
CA ALA A 314 -8.51 30.31 21.91
C ALA A 314 -9.96 29.75 21.88
N GLU A 315 -10.92 30.56 21.42
CA GLU A 315 -12.34 30.25 21.21
C GLU A 315 -12.61 29.17 20.13
N PHE A 316 -11.63 28.77 19.32
CA PHE A 316 -11.79 27.76 18.26
C PHE A 316 -10.71 26.67 18.28
N LYS A 317 -10.40 26.15 19.47
CA LYS A 317 -9.54 24.96 19.58
C LYS A 317 -10.37 23.70 19.40
N LEU A 318 -10.21 23.05 18.25
CA LEU A 318 -10.61 21.66 18.10
C LEU A 318 -9.70 20.81 19.00
N THR A 319 -10.28 20.10 19.97
CA THR A 319 -9.52 19.20 20.86
C THR A 319 -9.65 17.76 20.37
N GLY A 320 -8.54 17.07 20.10
CA GLY A 320 -8.52 15.67 19.65
C GLY A 320 -7.71 15.46 18.38
N ASN A 321 -7.69 14.22 17.86
CA ASN A 321 -7.22 13.94 16.51
C ASN A 321 -8.36 14.35 15.56
N VAL A 322 -8.22 15.53 14.96
CA VAL A 322 -9.28 16.19 14.20
C VAL A 322 -9.29 15.70 12.76
N VAL A 323 -8.14 15.30 12.23
CA VAL A 323 -7.96 15.05 10.80
C VAL A 323 -7.34 13.68 10.54
N ASP A 324 -8.14 12.77 10.01
CA ASP A 324 -7.66 11.50 9.48
C ASP A 324 -7.39 11.57 7.98
N HIS A 325 -6.62 10.61 7.45
CA HIS A 325 -6.44 10.48 6.01
C HIS A 325 -6.26 9.05 5.52
N MET A 326 -6.64 8.84 4.27
CA MET A 326 -6.37 7.62 3.52
C MET A 326 -6.21 7.98 2.04
N GLY A 327 -4.98 7.85 1.54
CA GLY A 327 -4.68 7.98 0.12
C GLY A 327 -4.38 6.64 -0.52
N LEU A 328 -4.76 6.50 -1.79
CA LEU A 328 -4.57 5.30 -2.59
C LEU A 328 -3.66 5.61 -3.79
N PRO A 329 -2.32 5.55 -3.63
CA PRO A 329 -1.39 5.88 -4.69
C PRO A 329 -1.63 5.10 -5.98
N GLY A 330 -1.64 5.81 -7.12
CA GLY A 330 -1.88 5.23 -8.44
C GLY A 330 -3.35 4.91 -8.77
N TYR A 331 -4.28 5.05 -7.81
CA TYR A 331 -5.69 4.80 -8.07
C TYR A 331 -6.32 5.95 -8.86
N THR A 332 -7.13 5.57 -9.86
CA THR A 332 -8.08 6.47 -10.53
C THR A 332 -9.37 6.61 -9.72
N SER A 333 -10.16 7.64 -9.98
CA SER A 333 -11.50 7.84 -9.40
C SER A 333 -12.38 6.59 -9.54
N ASN A 334 -12.29 5.86 -10.66
CA ASN A 334 -13.08 4.65 -10.89
C ASN A 334 -12.60 3.47 -10.05
N GLN A 335 -11.29 3.33 -9.88
CA GLN A 335 -10.73 2.30 -9.01
C GLN A 335 -11.08 2.58 -7.54
N ILE A 336 -11.05 3.84 -7.12
CA ILE A 336 -11.51 4.26 -5.78
C ILE A 336 -13.00 3.93 -5.61
N LEU A 337 -13.83 4.26 -6.61
CA LEU A 337 -15.26 3.98 -6.58
C LEU A 337 -15.56 2.47 -6.46
N LYS A 338 -14.83 1.63 -7.20
CA LYS A 338 -14.95 0.16 -7.11
C LYS A 338 -14.47 -0.39 -5.76
N ALA A 339 -13.49 0.26 -5.14
CA ALA A 339 -12.93 -0.13 -3.86
C ALA A 339 -13.69 0.41 -2.64
N MET A 340 -14.80 1.14 -2.83
CA MET A 340 -15.55 1.83 -1.78
C MET A 340 -15.95 0.94 -0.60
N ASP A 341 -16.38 -0.29 -0.90
CA ASP A 341 -16.84 -1.26 0.10
C ASP A 341 -15.69 -2.13 0.65
N HIS A 342 -14.46 -1.94 0.17
CA HIS A 342 -13.33 -2.72 0.68
C HIS A 342 -13.13 -2.42 2.16
N GLU A 343 -13.16 -3.44 3.01
CA GLU A 343 -13.12 -3.30 4.46
C GLU A 343 -12.00 -2.35 4.90
N LYS A 344 -10.74 -2.64 4.58
CA LYS A 344 -9.60 -1.91 5.14
C LYS A 344 -9.39 -0.48 4.64
N PHE A 345 -9.61 -0.21 3.36
CA PHE A 345 -9.20 1.05 2.71
C PHE A 345 -10.28 1.67 1.83
N GLY A 346 -11.44 1.02 1.70
CA GLY A 346 -12.63 1.61 1.10
C GLY A 346 -13.23 2.65 2.04
N LEU A 347 -13.73 3.74 1.47
CA LEU A 347 -14.29 4.83 2.25
C LEU A 347 -15.48 4.37 3.14
N LYS A 348 -16.35 3.45 2.69
CA LYS A 348 -17.42 2.95 3.56
C LYS A 348 -16.89 2.10 4.69
N GLY A 349 -15.97 1.19 4.39
CA GLY A 349 -15.32 0.38 5.43
C GLY A 349 -14.62 1.25 6.48
N TRP A 350 -14.06 2.40 6.07
CA TRP A 350 -13.51 3.37 7.00
C TRP A 350 -14.59 4.09 7.83
N ILE A 351 -15.64 4.62 7.19
CA ILE A 351 -16.80 5.25 7.85
C ILE A 351 -17.44 4.30 8.88
N ASP A 352 -17.55 3.02 8.55
CA ASP A 352 -18.14 2.02 9.42
C ASP A 352 -17.35 1.82 10.71
N ARG A 353 -16.02 1.86 10.63
CA ARG A 353 -15.12 1.72 11.78
C ARG A 353 -14.80 3.02 12.50
N SER A 354 -15.05 4.18 11.88
CA SER A 354 -14.85 5.46 12.53
C SER A 354 -15.72 5.53 13.79
N PRO A 355 -15.14 5.80 14.97
CA PRO A 355 -15.91 5.98 16.20
C PRO A 355 -16.69 7.31 16.20
N GLU A 356 -16.28 8.26 15.36
CA GLU A 356 -16.82 9.61 15.29
C GLU A 356 -17.48 9.87 13.92
N ASP A 357 -18.52 10.72 13.92
CA ASP A 357 -19.15 11.21 12.70
C ASP A 357 -18.21 12.20 12.00
N ILE A 358 -18.05 12.02 10.69
CA ILE A 358 -17.24 12.89 9.83
C ILE A 358 -18.04 14.15 9.50
N ASN A 359 -17.63 15.29 10.05
CA ASN A 359 -18.21 16.59 9.72
C ASN A 359 -17.90 16.98 8.27
N VAL A 360 -16.65 16.78 7.84
CA VAL A 360 -16.20 17.12 6.48
C VAL A 360 -15.33 16.01 5.90
N LEU A 361 -15.81 15.38 4.83
CA LEU A 361 -15.00 14.51 3.98
C LEU A 361 -14.40 15.31 2.83
N ILE A 362 -13.07 15.34 2.74
CA ILE A 362 -12.34 15.95 1.63
C ILE A 362 -12.05 14.89 0.58
N LEU A 363 -12.44 15.15 -0.67
CA LEU A 363 -12.12 14.29 -1.81
C LEU A 363 -11.13 15.00 -2.74
N LEU A 364 -9.91 14.46 -2.83
CA LEU A 364 -8.88 14.86 -3.78
C LEU A 364 -8.50 13.66 -4.66
N VAL A 365 -9.16 13.58 -5.82
CA VAL A 365 -9.08 12.47 -6.77
C VAL A 365 -9.10 12.97 -8.20
N GLY A 366 -8.63 12.16 -9.14
CA GLY A 366 -8.71 12.45 -10.58
C GLY A 366 -7.37 12.69 -11.25
N THR A 367 -6.28 12.83 -10.47
CA THR A 367 -4.94 13.06 -11.01
C THR A 367 -4.53 11.91 -11.94
N ASN A 368 -4.67 10.67 -11.47
CA ASN A 368 -4.34 9.47 -12.25
C ASN A 368 -5.28 9.27 -13.46
N ASP A 369 -6.54 9.69 -13.36
CA ASP A 369 -7.50 9.60 -14.48
C ASP A 369 -7.08 10.46 -15.66
N VAL A 370 -6.56 11.65 -15.39
CA VAL A 370 -6.10 12.59 -16.42
C VAL A 370 -4.81 12.10 -17.06
N LEU A 371 -3.95 11.44 -16.27
CA LEU A 371 -2.71 10.85 -16.79
C LEU A 371 -2.97 9.69 -17.74
N LYS A 372 -4.00 8.87 -17.46
CA LYS A 372 -4.44 7.78 -18.34
C LYS A 372 -5.19 8.34 -19.56
N THR A 373 -4.88 7.82 -20.74
CA THR A 373 -5.41 8.36 -22.02
C THR A 373 -6.80 7.84 -22.39
N THR A 374 -7.29 6.80 -21.72
CA THR A 374 -8.48 6.04 -22.13
C THR A 374 -9.80 6.70 -21.73
N ARG A 375 -9.82 7.54 -20.69
CA ARG A 375 -11.05 8.16 -20.17
C ARG A 375 -11.22 9.61 -20.62
N ASN A 376 -12.46 9.98 -20.97
CA ASN A 376 -12.83 11.37 -21.29
C ASN A 376 -13.22 12.16 -20.03
N ALA A 377 -13.26 13.50 -20.13
CA ALA A 377 -13.57 14.39 -19.01
C ALA A 377 -14.91 14.08 -18.33
N THR A 378 -15.95 13.83 -19.13
CA THR A 378 -17.30 13.56 -18.63
C THR A 378 -17.34 12.31 -17.75
N SER A 379 -16.78 11.20 -18.22
CA SER A 379 -16.76 9.94 -17.46
C SER A 379 -16.00 10.09 -16.14
N ILE A 380 -14.88 10.82 -16.15
CA ILE A 380 -14.10 11.09 -14.93
C ILE A 380 -14.92 11.93 -13.96
N LEU A 381 -15.51 13.03 -14.43
CA LEU A 381 -16.36 13.91 -13.63
C LEU A 381 -17.54 13.15 -13.01
N GLU A 382 -18.26 12.33 -13.79
CA GLU A 382 -19.38 11.52 -13.31
C GLU A 382 -18.96 10.57 -12.20
N THR A 383 -17.78 9.98 -12.31
CA THR A 383 -17.23 9.08 -11.27
C THR A 383 -16.89 9.83 -9.99
N ILE A 384 -16.26 11.00 -10.10
CA ILE A 384 -15.95 11.83 -8.92
C ILE A 384 -17.24 12.29 -8.25
N ILE A 385 -18.25 12.72 -9.03
CA ILE A 385 -19.58 13.06 -8.52
C ILE A 385 -20.21 11.88 -7.79
N GLU A 386 -20.06 10.66 -8.32
CA GLU A 386 -20.61 9.46 -7.68
C GLU A 386 -19.94 9.18 -6.33
N LEU A 387 -18.62 9.36 -6.21
CA LEU A 387 -17.92 9.27 -4.92
C LEU A 387 -18.53 10.21 -3.87
N HIS A 388 -18.79 11.48 -4.23
CA HIS A 388 -19.44 12.44 -3.33
C HIS A 388 -20.86 12.00 -2.92
N LYS A 389 -21.64 11.45 -3.86
CA LYS A 389 -23.00 10.98 -3.55
C LYS A 389 -22.98 9.77 -2.63
N VAL A 390 -22.10 8.80 -2.89
CA VAL A 390 -21.95 7.61 -2.04
C VAL A 390 -21.55 8.03 -0.63
N ALA A 391 -20.55 8.90 -0.49
CA ALA A 391 -20.17 9.46 0.81
C ALA A 391 -21.34 10.12 1.54
N LEU A 392 -22.09 10.99 0.86
CA LEU A 392 -23.25 11.69 1.46
C LEU A 392 -24.44 10.77 1.76
N SER A 393 -24.50 9.60 1.15
CA SER A 393 -25.52 8.57 1.42
C SER A 393 -25.27 7.84 2.74
N GLU A 394 -24.04 7.87 3.25
CA GLU A 394 -23.67 7.38 4.59
C GLU A 394 -24.08 8.34 5.72
N ALA A 395 -25.08 9.20 5.50
CA ALA A 395 -25.62 10.05 6.55
C ALA A 395 -26.29 9.19 7.65
N PRO A 396 -26.18 9.56 8.94
CA PRO A 396 -25.65 10.82 9.47
C PRO A 396 -24.11 10.87 9.60
N LYS A 397 -23.41 9.75 9.38
CA LYS A 397 -21.96 9.63 9.64
C LYS A 397 -21.09 10.55 8.79
N VAL A 398 -21.54 10.97 7.61
CA VAL A 398 -20.85 12.00 6.80
C VAL A 398 -21.76 13.20 6.65
N LYS A 399 -21.43 14.34 7.26
CA LYS A 399 -22.29 15.53 7.24
C LYS A 399 -22.15 16.32 5.95
N ALA A 400 -20.92 16.65 5.54
CA ALA A 400 -20.64 17.38 4.32
C ALA A 400 -19.42 16.81 3.56
N THR A 401 -19.28 17.19 2.28
CA THR A 401 -18.11 16.86 1.46
C THR A 401 -17.49 18.10 0.83
N LEU A 402 -16.16 18.11 0.68
CA LEU A 402 -15.40 19.15 0.01
C LEU A 402 -14.76 18.58 -1.26
N ALA A 403 -15.14 19.13 -2.43
CA ALA A 403 -14.60 18.77 -3.73
C ALA A 403 -13.43 19.70 -4.07
N ILE A 404 -12.20 19.18 -4.04
CA ILE A 404 -11.01 19.93 -4.46
C ILE A 404 -10.83 19.77 -5.98
N HIS A 405 -10.43 20.85 -6.66
CA HIS A 405 -9.94 20.76 -8.04
C HIS A 405 -8.89 19.66 -8.22
N ILE A 406 -8.92 18.99 -9.37
CA ILE A 406 -7.74 18.25 -9.84
C ILE A 406 -6.61 19.27 -9.98
N PRO A 407 -5.47 19.10 -9.27
CA PRO A 407 -4.37 20.05 -9.30
C PRO A 407 -3.78 20.17 -10.69
N PRO A 408 -3.26 21.35 -11.07
CA PRO A 408 -2.50 21.47 -12.31
C PRO A 408 -1.23 20.62 -12.22
N GLY A 409 -0.53 20.43 -13.34
CA GLY A 409 0.74 19.70 -13.31
C GLY A 409 1.51 19.79 -14.61
N GLN A 410 2.72 19.22 -14.62
CA GLN A 410 3.57 19.14 -15.80
C GLN A 410 2.86 18.49 -16.98
N TYR A 411 1.96 17.54 -16.72
CA TYR A 411 1.17 16.87 -17.75
C TYR A 411 0.27 17.83 -18.56
N GLU A 412 -0.10 19.00 -18.03
CA GLU A 412 -0.84 20.02 -18.78
C GLU A 412 0.05 20.76 -19.76
N VAL A 413 1.31 20.99 -19.36
CA VAL A 413 2.34 21.63 -20.20
C VAL A 413 2.75 20.68 -21.32
N ASP A 414 2.94 19.40 -20.99
CA ASP A 414 3.40 18.39 -21.94
C ASP A 414 2.30 17.96 -22.93
N THR A 415 1.03 18.04 -22.52
CA THR A 415 -0.10 17.59 -23.35
C THR A 415 -1.28 18.55 -23.19
N PRO A 416 -1.46 19.53 -24.10
CA PRO A 416 -2.53 20.54 -24.00
C PRO A 416 -3.94 19.96 -23.85
N ASN A 417 -4.20 18.79 -24.45
CA ASN A 417 -5.48 18.08 -24.31
C ASN A 417 -5.77 17.64 -22.87
N LYS A 418 -4.75 17.31 -22.07
CA LYS A 418 -4.92 16.99 -20.64
C LYS A 418 -5.31 18.24 -19.85
N GLY A 419 -4.70 19.40 -20.12
CA GLY A 419 -5.12 20.66 -19.49
C GLY A 419 -6.56 21.06 -19.83
N ALA A 420 -6.99 20.88 -21.09
CA ALA A 420 -8.39 21.08 -21.47
C ALA A 420 -9.34 20.12 -20.73
N LYS A 421 -8.92 18.86 -20.56
CA LYS A 421 -9.66 17.83 -19.81
C LYS A 421 -9.81 18.23 -18.33
N VAL A 422 -8.72 18.64 -17.66
CA VAL A 422 -8.75 19.10 -16.25
C VAL A 422 -9.67 20.29 -16.08
N ARG A 423 -9.57 21.32 -16.93
CA ARG A 423 -10.45 22.49 -16.87
C ARG A 423 -11.93 22.12 -16.99
N ALA A 424 -12.27 21.20 -17.90
CA ALA A 424 -13.65 20.73 -18.05
C ALA A 424 -14.14 19.99 -16.79
N ILE A 425 -13.32 19.12 -16.20
CA ILE A 425 -13.66 18.39 -14.95
C ILE A 425 -13.84 19.38 -13.80
N ASN A 426 -12.87 20.27 -13.57
CA ASN A 426 -12.89 21.25 -12.49
C ASN A 426 -14.09 22.21 -12.59
N GLN A 427 -14.44 22.64 -13.80
CA GLN A 427 -15.65 23.42 -14.03
C GLN A 427 -16.93 22.63 -13.68
N GLY A 428 -16.99 21.35 -14.08
CA GLY A 428 -18.10 20.48 -13.73
C GLY A 428 -18.25 20.22 -12.23
N LEU A 429 -17.14 20.06 -11.50
CA LEU A 429 -17.13 19.92 -10.03
C LEU A 429 -17.67 21.17 -9.34
N LYS A 430 -17.27 22.36 -9.82
CA LYS A 430 -17.79 23.64 -9.33
C LYS A 430 -19.30 23.75 -9.54
N GLU A 431 -19.79 23.38 -10.72
CA GLU A 431 -21.22 23.38 -11.02
C GLU A 431 -22.01 22.36 -10.19
N PHE A 432 -21.44 21.18 -9.94
CA PHE A 432 -22.03 20.16 -9.09
C PHE A 432 -22.19 20.65 -7.65
N ALA A 433 -21.13 21.20 -7.05
CA ALA A 433 -21.16 21.74 -5.70
C ALA A 433 -22.16 22.90 -5.56
N GLY A 434 -22.22 23.81 -6.53
CA GLY A 434 -23.16 24.93 -6.53
C GLY A 434 -24.65 24.54 -6.52
N ARG A 435 -24.98 23.27 -6.80
CA ARG A 435 -26.36 22.74 -6.78
C ARG A 435 -26.68 21.95 -5.50
N ARG A 436 -25.74 21.80 -4.56
CA ARG A 436 -25.86 20.90 -3.40
C ARG A 436 -25.38 21.60 -2.13
N LYS A 437 -26.26 21.78 -1.15
CA LYS A 437 -25.91 22.42 0.13
C LYS A 437 -24.77 21.72 0.89
N ARG A 438 -24.77 20.38 0.88
CA ARG A 438 -23.80 19.53 1.59
C ARG A 438 -22.50 19.26 0.80
N VAL A 439 -22.29 19.95 -0.33
CA VAL A 439 -21.06 19.84 -1.13
C VAL A 439 -20.49 21.23 -1.31
N ARG A 440 -19.26 21.44 -0.86
CA ARG A 440 -18.52 22.67 -1.13
C ARG A 440 -17.45 22.41 -2.18
N HIS A 441 -17.16 23.42 -2.99
CA HIS A 441 -16.10 23.38 -3.99
C HIS A 441 -14.91 24.22 -3.51
N PHE A 442 -13.70 23.70 -3.74
CA PHE A 442 -12.47 24.41 -3.43
C PHE A 442 -11.56 24.48 -4.66
N PRO A 443 -11.26 25.68 -5.19
CA PRO A 443 -10.28 25.82 -6.26
C PRO A 443 -8.88 25.49 -5.72
N PHE A 444 -8.07 24.81 -6.52
CA PHE A 444 -6.70 24.47 -6.12
C PHE A 444 -5.88 25.75 -5.89
N PRO A 445 -5.13 25.89 -4.78
CA PRO A 445 -4.71 27.20 -4.28
C PRO A 445 -3.45 27.78 -4.94
N PHE A 446 -2.66 26.98 -5.66
CA PHE A 446 -1.44 27.47 -6.31
C PHE A 446 -1.25 26.90 -7.73
N PRO A 447 -0.64 27.68 -8.65
CA PRO A 447 -0.41 27.23 -10.02
C PRO A 447 0.70 26.17 -10.10
N PHE A 448 0.75 25.44 -11.21
CA PHE A 448 1.91 24.61 -11.55
C PHE A 448 3.10 25.49 -11.97
N GLU A 449 4.22 25.31 -11.30
CA GLU A 449 5.48 26.00 -11.60
C GLU A 449 6.60 24.95 -11.69
N LYS A 450 7.18 24.77 -12.87
CA LYS A 450 8.24 23.78 -13.07
C LYS A 450 9.48 24.16 -12.23
N GLY A 451 9.84 23.28 -11.30
CA GLY A 451 10.91 23.55 -10.33
C GLY A 451 10.53 24.59 -9.27
N GLY A 452 9.24 24.91 -9.15
CA GLY A 452 8.71 25.76 -8.10
C GLY A 452 8.70 25.05 -6.76
N VAL A 453 8.76 25.81 -5.67
CA VAL A 453 8.94 25.28 -4.31
C VAL A 453 7.80 24.39 -3.83
N ASN A 454 6.61 24.50 -4.43
CA ASN A 454 5.42 23.73 -4.06
C ASN A 454 5.29 22.39 -4.81
N TRP A 455 6.18 22.13 -5.78
CA TRP A 455 6.10 20.97 -6.65
C TRP A 455 7.35 20.12 -6.50
N ALA A 456 7.13 18.82 -6.52
CA ALA A 456 8.20 17.86 -6.60
C ALA A 456 8.93 17.92 -7.94
N SER A 457 10.09 17.28 -8.01
CA SER A 457 10.91 17.27 -9.21
C SER A 457 10.25 16.57 -10.41
N ASP A 458 9.28 15.69 -10.17
CA ASP A 458 8.50 15.01 -11.22
C ASP A 458 7.39 15.88 -11.84
N GLY A 459 7.11 17.05 -11.25
CA GLY A 459 6.09 17.98 -11.70
C GLY A 459 4.65 17.45 -11.64
N LEU A 460 4.43 16.38 -10.87
CA LEU A 460 3.13 15.76 -10.64
C LEU A 460 2.74 15.83 -9.16
N HIS A 461 3.68 15.51 -8.28
CA HIS A 461 3.50 15.47 -6.85
C HIS A 461 3.83 16.81 -6.18
N PHE A 462 3.36 16.97 -4.94
CA PHE A 462 3.67 18.15 -4.14
C PHE A 462 5.00 17.96 -3.41
N SER A 463 5.75 19.04 -3.25
CA SER A 463 6.78 19.09 -2.23
C SER A 463 6.14 19.15 -0.83
N GLN A 464 6.96 19.01 0.22
CA GLN A 464 6.50 19.24 1.59
C GLN A 464 5.89 20.64 1.77
N GLU A 465 6.49 21.66 1.16
CA GLU A 465 5.99 23.04 1.17
C GLU A 465 4.64 23.16 0.47
N GLY A 466 4.46 22.48 -0.67
CA GLY A 466 3.20 22.46 -1.41
C GLY A 466 2.09 21.77 -0.63
N THR A 467 2.39 20.64 0.00
CA THR A 467 1.49 19.94 0.92
C THR A 467 1.06 20.85 2.09
N LYS A 468 2.03 21.52 2.72
CA LYS A 468 1.77 22.44 3.84
C LYS A 468 0.91 23.62 3.41
N LEU A 469 1.20 24.22 2.25
CA LEU A 469 0.43 25.34 1.72
C LEU A 469 -1.02 24.92 1.41
N LEU A 470 -1.23 23.74 0.79
CA LEU A 470 -2.58 23.21 0.55
C LEU A 470 -3.37 23.10 1.85
N ALA A 471 -2.78 22.53 2.90
CA ALA A 471 -3.41 22.39 4.20
C ALA A 471 -3.80 23.73 4.83
N GLN A 472 -2.91 24.72 4.78
CA GLN A 472 -3.16 26.07 5.31
C GLN A 472 -4.31 26.77 4.60
N GLU A 473 -4.42 26.59 3.28
CA GLU A 473 -5.48 27.18 2.46
C GLU A 473 -6.83 26.45 2.63
N LEU A 474 -6.82 25.16 2.96
CA LEU A 474 -8.04 24.38 3.24
C LEU A 474 -8.66 24.71 4.60
N ALA A 475 -7.83 25.00 5.62
CA ALA A 475 -8.27 25.14 7.01
C ALA A 475 -9.41 26.16 7.22
N PRO A 476 -9.38 27.39 6.66
CA PRO A 476 -10.46 28.36 6.82
C PRO A 476 -11.80 27.86 6.27
N VAL A 477 -11.77 27.17 5.12
CA VAL A 477 -12.98 26.67 4.44
C VAL A 477 -13.60 25.52 5.23
N ILE A 478 -12.78 24.63 5.77
CA ILE A 478 -13.24 23.51 6.59
C ILE A 478 -13.84 24.02 7.89
N LYS A 479 -13.22 25.01 8.54
CA LYS A 479 -13.75 25.63 9.76
C LYS A 479 -15.15 26.20 9.56
N GLU A 480 -15.37 26.92 8.46
CA GLU A 480 -16.69 27.45 8.11
C GLU A 480 -17.70 26.31 7.89
N MET A 481 -17.33 25.26 7.17
CA MET A 481 -18.21 24.09 6.96
C MET A 481 -18.57 23.40 8.27
N VAL A 482 -17.60 23.16 9.17
CA VAL A 482 -17.86 22.52 10.46
C VAL A 482 -18.84 23.36 11.29
N LYS A 483 -18.66 24.68 11.31
CA LYS A 483 -19.56 25.61 12.00
C LYS A 483 -20.99 25.55 11.45
N GLU A 484 -21.16 25.59 10.14
CA GLU A 484 -22.48 25.48 9.50
C GLU A 484 -23.21 24.18 9.90
N GLN A 485 -22.48 23.07 10.02
CA GLN A 485 -23.06 21.77 10.38
C GLN A 485 -23.42 21.62 11.87
N GLN A 486 -23.02 22.55 12.73
CA GLN A 486 -23.41 22.58 14.13
C GLN A 486 -24.59 23.54 14.39
N GLU A 487 -24.80 24.50 13.49
CA GLU A 487 -25.94 25.42 13.54
C GLU A 487 -27.23 24.83 12.92
N GLU A 488 -27.09 23.80 12.07
CA GLU A 488 -28.18 22.98 11.52
C GLU A 488 -28.64 21.89 12.50
#